data_AF-A0A2V5PYB1-F1
#
_entry.id   AF-A0A2V5PYB1-F1
#
_cell.length_a   1.000
_cell.length_b   1.000
_cell.length_c   1.000
_cell.angle_alpha   90.00
_cell.angle_beta   90.00
_cell.angle_gamma   90.00
#
_symmetry.space_group_name_H-M   'P 1'
#
loop_
_entity.id
_entity.type
_entity.pdbx_description
1 polymer ?
#
loop_
_entity_poly.entity_id
_entity_poly.type
_entity_poly.pdbx_seq_one_letter_code
_entity_poly.pdbx_strand_id
1 'polypeptide(L)'
;MNCPLCGHVLPKDAQSCDRCDWVRAETDTAEGKASDLVAVMLSVVPGLGHVYKGYKVLGLLFVIGAFGALLCGALAATATAGFGLALIPIYWFGVMFHVYGIEDKIAPTAKDDGEEY
;
A
#
# COMPACT_ATOMS: atom_id res chain seq x y z
N MET A 1 -13.26 27.30 4.87
CA MET A 1 -13.43 26.43 6.07
C MET A 1 -12.51 26.94 7.17
N ASN A 2 -12.84 26.76 8.45
CA ASN A 2 -11.94 27.18 9.52
C ASN A 2 -10.85 26.13 9.76
N CYS A 3 -9.61 26.57 9.96
CA CYS A 3 -8.50 25.73 10.37
C CYS A 3 -8.84 25.08 11.72
N PRO A 4 -8.76 23.74 11.86
CA PRO A 4 -9.09 23.06 13.10
C PRO A 4 -8.06 23.32 14.21
N LEU A 5 -6.84 23.74 13.86
CA LEU A 5 -5.77 24.00 14.82
C LEU A 5 -5.80 25.43 15.38
N CYS A 6 -5.97 26.44 14.51
CA CYS A 6 -5.88 27.86 14.91
C CYS A 6 -7.15 28.68 14.66
N GLY A 7 -8.19 28.11 14.04
CA GLY A 7 -9.47 28.78 13.77
C GLY A 7 -9.48 29.75 12.59
N HIS A 8 -8.35 29.99 11.92
CA HIS A 8 -8.24 30.89 10.77
C HIS A 8 -9.13 30.46 9.59
N VAL A 9 -9.71 31.41 8.86
CA VAL A 9 -10.57 31.11 7.71
C VAL A 9 -9.69 30.79 6.50
N LEU A 10 -9.76 29.55 6.04
CA LEU A 10 -9.04 29.06 4.86
C LEU A 10 -9.97 28.98 3.64
N PRO A 11 -9.43 29.13 2.42
CA PRO A 11 -10.15 28.77 1.21
C PRO A 11 -10.52 27.28 1.22
N LYS A 12 -11.52 26.88 0.42
CA LYS A 12 -12.13 25.52 0.52
C LYS A 12 -11.15 24.40 0.13
N ASP A 13 -10.14 24.74 -0.65
CA ASP A 13 -9.11 23.88 -1.26
C ASP A 13 -7.73 24.02 -0.60
N ALA A 14 -7.63 24.73 0.54
CA ALA A 14 -6.36 24.88 1.25
C ALA A 14 -5.80 23.53 1.72
N GLN A 15 -4.56 23.23 1.31
CA GLN A 15 -3.79 22.06 1.71
C GLN A 15 -2.93 22.30 2.96
N SER A 16 -2.70 23.56 3.31
CA SER A 16 -1.99 23.96 4.52
C SER A 16 -2.59 25.26 5.07
N CYS A 17 -2.28 25.57 6.32
CA CYS A 17 -2.64 26.83 6.93
C CYS A 17 -1.48 27.82 6.82
N ASP A 18 -1.74 29.04 6.35
CA ASP A 18 -0.72 30.09 6.22
C ASP A 18 -0.25 30.67 7.58
N ARG A 19 -0.82 30.20 8.70
CA ARG A 19 -0.64 30.77 10.03
C ARG A 19 -0.18 29.80 11.11
N CYS A 20 -0.26 28.50 10.86
CA CYS A 20 0.17 27.45 11.77
C CYS A 20 0.59 26.23 10.99
N ASP A 21 1.16 25.23 11.68
CA ASP A 21 1.69 24.02 11.04
C ASP A 21 0.61 22.97 10.72
N TRP A 22 -0.63 23.42 10.51
CA TRP A 22 -1.70 22.52 10.08
C TRP A 22 -1.56 22.27 8.58
N VAL A 23 -1.41 21.01 8.22
CA VAL A 23 -1.56 20.51 6.86
C VAL A 23 -2.81 19.64 6.79
N ARG A 24 -3.50 19.70 5.65
CA ARG A 24 -4.65 18.85 5.39
C ARG A 24 -4.13 17.42 5.30
N ALA A 25 -4.67 16.53 6.14
CA ALA A 25 -4.44 15.10 5.94
C ALA A 25 -4.97 14.74 4.55
N GLU A 26 -4.09 14.30 3.66
CA GLU A 26 -4.50 13.83 2.35
C GLU A 26 -5.49 12.69 2.54
N THR A 27 -6.70 12.91 2.05
CA THR A 27 -7.80 11.96 2.12
C THR A 27 -8.03 11.48 0.70
N ASP A 28 -7.76 10.20 0.45
CA ASP A 28 -8.10 9.45 -0.78
C ASP A 28 -8.04 10.25 -2.08
N THR A 29 -6.91 10.88 -2.37
CA THR A 29 -6.69 11.52 -3.66
C THR A 29 -6.72 10.48 -4.79
N ALA A 30 -7.08 10.89 -6.00
CA ALA A 30 -7.05 10.00 -7.17
C ALA A 30 -5.65 9.39 -7.39
N GLU A 31 -4.62 10.17 -7.07
CA GLU A 31 -3.22 9.75 -7.12
C GLU A 31 -2.89 8.67 -6.08
N GLY A 32 -3.38 8.81 -4.84
CA GLY A 32 -3.24 7.78 -3.81
C GLY A 32 -3.83 6.44 -4.24
N LYS A 33 -5.05 6.46 -4.80
CA LYS A 33 -5.70 5.25 -5.34
C LYS A 33 -4.93 4.62 -6.51
N ALA A 34 -4.30 5.43 -7.34
CA ALA A 34 -3.45 4.93 -8.42
C ALA A 34 -2.17 4.27 -7.87
N SER A 35 -1.53 4.89 -6.88
CA SER A 35 -0.36 4.31 -6.19
C SER A 35 -0.69 2.96 -5.53
N ASP A 36 -1.87 2.86 -4.90
CA ASP A 36 -2.34 1.61 -4.31
C ASP A 36 -2.47 0.49 -5.34
N LEU A 37 -3.02 0.80 -6.51
CA LEU A 37 -3.15 -0.17 -7.59
C LEU A 37 -1.78 -0.60 -8.12
N VAL A 38 -0.84 0.34 -8.29
CA VAL A 38 0.53 0.02 -8.69
C VAL A 38 1.20 -0.89 -7.66
N ALA A 39 1.01 -0.65 -6.36
CA ALA A 39 1.54 -1.50 -5.29
C ALA A 39 0.95 -2.93 -5.34
N VAL A 40 -0.33 -3.06 -5.68
CA VAL A 40 -0.97 -4.36 -5.92
C VAL A 40 -0.37 -5.06 -7.15
N MET A 41 -0.16 -4.34 -8.26
CA MET A 41 0.46 -4.91 -9.46
C MET A 41 1.91 -5.37 -9.21
N LEU A 42 2.67 -4.61 -8.42
CA LEU A 42 4.01 -5.00 -7.98
C LEU A 42 4.01 -6.25 -7.08
N SER A 43 2.88 -6.55 -6.43
CA SER A 43 2.73 -7.74 -5.57
C SER A 43 2.55 -9.05 -6.33
N VAL A 44 2.70 -9.04 -7.66
CA VAL A 44 3.00 -10.27 -8.42
C VAL A 44 4.24 -10.97 -7.86
N VAL A 45 5.22 -10.24 -7.34
CA VAL A 45 6.25 -10.84 -6.48
C VAL A 45 5.88 -10.50 -5.03
N PRO A 46 5.48 -11.49 -4.21
CA PRO A 46 5.03 -11.23 -2.85
C PRO A 46 6.05 -10.41 -2.05
N GLY A 47 5.61 -9.29 -1.49
CA GLY A 47 6.44 -8.37 -0.70
C GLY A 47 6.97 -7.15 -1.45
N LEU A 48 7.02 -7.13 -2.79
CA LEU A 48 7.51 -5.95 -3.53
C LEU A 48 6.58 -4.74 -3.38
N GLY A 49 5.25 -4.94 -3.36
CA GLY A 49 4.30 -3.84 -3.14
C GLY A 49 4.47 -3.17 -1.76
N HIS A 50 4.82 -3.93 -0.73
CA HIS A 50 5.15 -3.38 0.60
C HIS A 50 6.43 -2.56 0.56
N VAL A 51 7.46 -3.00 -0.18
CA VAL A 51 8.69 -2.22 -0.37
C VAL A 51 8.40 -0.92 -1.12
N TYR A 52 7.53 -0.97 -2.13
CA TYR A 52 7.09 0.19 -2.90
C TYR A 52 6.42 1.24 -2.00
N LYS A 53 5.54 0.83 -1.08
CA LYS A 53 4.92 1.72 -0.07
C LYS A 53 5.86 2.13 1.08
N GLY A 54 7.17 1.83 0.97
CA GLY A 54 8.19 2.17 1.96
C GLY A 54 8.38 1.18 3.11
N TYR A 55 7.61 0.09 3.19
CA TYR A 55 7.73 -0.93 4.22
C TYR A 55 8.75 -2.01 3.87
N LYS A 56 10.05 -1.65 3.87
CA LYS A 56 11.14 -2.53 3.45
C LYS A 56 11.24 -3.85 4.26
N VAL A 57 11.21 -3.75 5.59
CA VAL A 57 11.31 -4.93 6.48
C VAL A 57 10.10 -5.84 6.31
N LEU A 58 8.90 -5.25 6.24
CA LEU A 58 7.67 -6.01 6.07
C LEU A 58 7.64 -6.70 4.69
N GLY A 59 8.06 -6.01 3.64
CA GLY A 59 8.23 -6.60 2.31
C GLY A 59 9.17 -7.79 2.30
N LEU A 60 10.33 -7.69 2.97
CA LEU A 60 11.25 -8.83 3.13
C LEU A 60 10.60 -10.00 3.87
N LEU A 61 9.84 -9.74 4.93
CA LEU A 61 9.11 -10.79 5.65
C LEU A 61 8.08 -11.49 4.76
N PHE A 62 7.39 -10.76 3.88
CA PHE A 62 6.50 -11.36 2.89
C PHE A 62 7.25 -12.13 1.79
N VAL A 63 8.46 -11.72 1.39
CA VAL A 63 9.29 -12.55 0.50
C VAL A 63 9.66 -13.87 1.18
N ILE A 64 10.12 -13.83 2.44
CA ILE A 64 10.44 -15.04 3.22
C ILE A 64 9.19 -15.91 3.40
N GLY A 65 8.06 -15.28 3.72
CA GLY A 65 6.78 -15.94 3.86
C GLY A 65 6.31 -16.63 2.58
N ALA A 66 6.64 -16.10 1.40
CA ALA A 66 6.33 -16.74 0.12
C ALA A 66 7.07 -18.08 -0.05
N PHE A 67 8.37 -18.13 0.28
CA PHE A 67 9.11 -19.39 0.32
C PHE A 67 8.52 -20.36 1.34
N GLY A 68 8.10 -19.86 2.51
CA GLY A 68 7.39 -20.63 3.51
C GLY A 68 6.06 -21.21 2.99
N ALA A 69 5.23 -20.40 2.34
CA ALA A 69 3.95 -20.83 1.77
C ALA A 69 4.13 -21.88 0.66
N LEU A 70 5.17 -21.73 -0.18
CA LEU A 70 5.53 -22.72 -1.18
C LEU A 70 5.97 -24.04 -0.55
N LEU A 71 6.89 -24.00 0.42
CA LEU A 71 7.40 -25.20 1.08
C LEU A 71 6.31 -25.90 1.88
N CYS A 72 5.61 -25.17 2.75
CA CYS A 72 4.53 -25.71 3.56
C CYS A 72 3.36 -26.17 2.70
N GLY A 73 3.02 -25.45 1.64
CA GLY A 73 1.98 -25.84 0.69
C GLY A 73 2.32 -27.14 -0.02
N ALA A 74 3.54 -27.28 -0.52
CA ALA A 74 4.01 -28.50 -1.18
C ALA A 74 4.06 -29.69 -0.20
N LEU A 75 4.58 -29.49 1.02
CA LEU A 75 4.60 -30.54 2.04
C LEU A 75 3.18 -30.94 2.44
N ALA A 76 2.30 -29.98 2.74
CA ALA A 76 0.91 -30.24 3.10
C ALA A 76 0.16 -30.96 1.98
N ALA A 77 0.45 -30.66 0.71
CA ALA A 77 -0.16 -31.33 -0.43
C ALA A 77 0.06 -32.85 -0.40
N THR A 78 1.22 -33.32 0.08
CA THR A 78 1.52 -34.77 0.21
C THR A 78 0.62 -35.49 1.21
N ALA A 79 0.17 -34.78 2.25
CA ALA A 79 -0.67 -35.32 3.33
C ALA A 79 -2.17 -35.05 3.14
N THR A 80 -2.55 -34.26 2.14
CA THR A 80 -3.91 -33.74 1.97
C THR A 80 -4.46 -33.97 0.56
N ALA A 81 -3.99 -35.01 -0.15
CA ALA A 81 -4.40 -35.30 -1.53
C ALA A 81 -4.31 -34.08 -2.47
N GLY A 82 -3.32 -33.20 -2.25
CA GLY A 82 -3.12 -31.98 -3.03
C GLY A 82 -3.77 -30.71 -2.48
N PHE A 83 -4.70 -30.78 -1.51
CA PHE A 83 -5.39 -29.59 -0.99
C PHE A 83 -4.45 -28.56 -0.35
N GLY A 84 -3.30 -28.99 0.18
CA GLY A 84 -2.26 -28.10 0.72
C GLY A 84 -1.73 -27.07 -0.27
N LEU A 85 -1.83 -27.31 -1.59
CA LEU A 85 -1.47 -26.33 -2.60
C LEU A 85 -2.32 -25.06 -2.55
N ALA A 86 -3.53 -25.12 -1.99
CA ALA A 86 -4.38 -23.94 -1.81
C ALA A 86 -3.76 -22.88 -0.89
N LEU A 87 -2.81 -23.26 -0.02
CA LEU A 87 -2.09 -22.30 0.82
C LEU A 87 -1.31 -21.27 0.01
N ILE A 88 -0.83 -21.63 -1.19
CA ILE A 88 -0.05 -20.76 -2.05
C ILE A 88 -0.89 -19.57 -2.57
N PRO A 89 -2.01 -19.77 -3.29
CA PRO A 89 -2.85 -18.66 -3.72
C PRO A 89 -3.51 -17.95 -2.54
N ILE A 90 -3.89 -18.64 -1.45
CA ILE A 90 -4.43 -17.97 -0.25
C ILE A 90 -3.43 -16.97 0.33
N TYR A 91 -2.17 -17.41 0.48
CA TYR A 91 -1.10 -16.52 0.92
C TYR A 91 -0.91 -15.35 -0.04
N TRP A 92 -0.82 -15.64 -1.35
CA TRP A 92 -0.56 -14.63 -2.38
C TRP A 92 -1.64 -13.55 -2.41
N PHE A 93 -2.92 -13.93 -2.49
CA PHE A 93 -4.03 -13.00 -2.42
C PHE A 93 -4.04 -12.25 -1.08
N GLY A 94 -3.74 -12.93 0.03
CA GLY A 94 -3.60 -12.27 1.34
C GLY A 94 -2.58 -11.14 1.33
N VAL A 95 -1.41 -11.34 0.70
CA VAL A 95 -0.39 -10.29 0.54
C VAL A 95 -0.90 -9.14 -0.33
N MET A 96 -1.61 -9.44 -1.43
CA MET A 96 -2.18 -8.42 -2.32
C MET A 96 -3.26 -7.58 -1.62
N PHE A 97 -4.17 -8.21 -0.88
CA PHE A 97 -5.19 -7.50 -0.10
C PHE A 97 -4.54 -6.66 1.01
N HIS A 98 -3.50 -7.18 1.65
CA HIS A 98 -2.79 -6.45 2.69
C HIS A 98 -2.09 -5.22 2.13
N VAL A 99 -1.43 -5.29 0.96
CA VAL A 99 -0.79 -4.10 0.39
C VAL A 99 -1.83 -3.06 -0.02
N TYR A 100 -2.99 -3.49 -0.53
CA TYR A 100 -4.06 -2.58 -0.90
C TYR A 100 -4.60 -1.79 0.30
N GLY A 101 -4.71 -2.42 1.47
CA GLY A 101 -5.28 -1.80 2.67
C GLY A 101 -4.32 -1.00 3.55
N ILE A 102 -3.01 -0.99 3.27
CA ILE A 102 -2.05 -0.19 4.05
C ILE A 102 -1.76 1.15 3.38
N GLU A 103 -1.57 2.19 4.19
CA GLU A 103 -1.21 3.52 3.72
C GLU A 103 0.18 3.54 3.10
N ASP A 104 0.40 4.44 2.14
CA ASP A 104 1.74 4.68 1.59
C ASP A 104 2.58 5.53 2.56
N LYS A 105 3.77 5.06 2.92
CA LYS A 105 4.71 5.86 3.74
C LYS A 105 5.57 6.80 2.91
N ILE A 106 5.64 6.57 1.61
CA ILE A 106 6.36 7.41 0.68
C ILE A 106 5.31 8.32 0.06
N ALA A 107 5.32 9.60 0.45
CA ALA A 107 4.49 10.59 -0.23
C ALA A 107 4.80 10.56 -1.73
N PRO A 108 3.80 10.68 -2.62
CA PRO A 108 4.03 10.69 -4.04
C PRO A 108 5.05 11.79 -4.35
N THR A 109 6.13 11.38 -5.02
CA THR A 109 7.26 12.27 -5.32
C THR A 109 6.81 13.27 -6.36
N ALA A 110 6.43 14.46 -5.88
CA ALA A 110 6.06 15.63 -6.64
C ALA A 110 4.81 15.43 -7.53
N LYS A 111 3.98 16.47 -7.60
CA LYS A 111 3.05 16.64 -8.71
C LYS A 111 3.85 16.42 -9.99
N ASP A 112 3.55 15.35 -10.70
CA ASP A 112 3.75 15.36 -12.13
C ASP A 112 2.74 16.40 -12.61
N ASP A 113 3.25 17.61 -12.86
CA ASP A 113 2.51 18.72 -13.43
C ASP A 113 2.08 18.26 -14.82
N GLY A 114 1.00 17.47 -14.83
CA GLY A 114 0.51 16.75 -15.97
C GLY A 114 0.53 17.68 -17.16
N GLU A 115 1.29 17.25 -18.16
CA GLU A 115 1.56 18.03 -19.35
C GLU A 115 0.20 18.50 -19.89
N GLU A 116 -0.06 19.80 -19.78
CA GLU A 116 -1.26 20.44 -20.31
C GLU A 116 -1.25 20.21 -21.83
N TYR A 117 -2.07 19.26 -22.29
CA TYR A 117 -2.37 19.07 -23.71
C TYR A 117 -3.75 19.61 -24.06
#